data_AF-A0A0Q4LL00-F1
#
_entry.id   AF-A0A0Q4LL00-F1
#
_cell.length_a   1.000
_cell.length_b   1.000
_cell.length_c   1.000
_cell.angle_alpha   90.00
_cell.angle_beta   90.00
_cell.angle_gamma   90.00
#
_symmetry.space_group_name_H-M   'P 1'
#
loop_
_entity.id
_entity.type
_entity.pdbx_description
1 polymer ?
#
loop_
_entity_poly.entity_id
_entity_poly.type
_entity_poly.pdbx_seq_one_letter_code
_entity_poly.pdbx_strand_id
1 'polypeptide(L)'
;MKGRGMKKTWLSSTARGLIVAPVATAVPLRIGVAMAGDASVRVTIAAETFVLPDDQDALAVALAAIPDKGRPVVLDVAGTVALPRRVAGGILHLIQSAGFRKVNVVTDPAAG
;
A
#
# COMPACT_ATOMS: atom_id res chain seq x y z
N MET A 1 8.43 47.11 -48.59
CA MET A 1 8.91 47.03 -47.18
C MET A 1 7.74 47.29 -46.24
N LYS A 2 7.73 46.59 -45.08
CA LYS A 2 6.81 46.78 -43.92
C LYS A 2 5.35 46.36 -44.19
N GLY A 3 4.70 45.49 -43.44
CA GLY A 3 5.04 44.73 -42.23
C GLY A 3 3.77 43.95 -41.84
N ARG A 4 3.89 42.63 -41.73
CA ARG A 4 2.82 41.67 -41.43
C ARG A 4 2.36 41.88 -39.98
N GLY A 5 1.08 42.21 -39.76
CA GLY A 5 0.49 42.44 -38.44
C GLY A 5 -0.67 41.50 -38.14
N MET A 6 -0.42 40.18 -38.11
CA MET A 6 -1.35 39.21 -37.52
C MET A 6 -1.36 39.40 -36.01
N LYS A 7 -2.36 40.12 -35.51
CA LYS A 7 -2.74 40.14 -34.09
C LYS A 7 -3.23 38.74 -33.73
N LYS A 8 -2.32 37.95 -33.15
CA LYS A 8 -2.58 36.63 -32.57
C LYS A 8 -3.66 36.80 -31.49
N THR A 9 -4.88 36.40 -31.79
CA THR A 9 -5.90 36.16 -30.77
C THR A 9 -5.45 34.92 -29.99
N TRP A 10 -4.86 35.17 -28.83
CA TRP A 10 -4.48 34.13 -27.88
C TRP A 10 -5.75 33.43 -27.40
N LEU A 11 -6.00 32.23 -27.94
CA LEU A 11 -6.86 31.23 -27.31
C LEU A 11 -6.15 30.75 -26.04
N SER A 12 -6.44 31.36 -24.90
CA SER A 12 -6.07 30.82 -23.59
C SER A 12 -7.01 31.31 -22.51
N SER A 13 -8.10 30.57 -22.35
CA SER A 13 -8.69 30.29 -21.03
C SER A 13 -9.81 29.29 -21.21
N THR A 14 -9.45 28.04 -21.51
CA THR A 14 -10.19 26.96 -20.87
C THR A 14 -9.47 26.74 -19.55
N ALA A 15 -9.96 27.39 -18.50
CA ALA A 15 -9.76 26.92 -17.15
C ALA A 15 -10.32 25.50 -17.12
N ARG A 16 -9.48 24.52 -17.48
CA ARG A 16 -9.70 23.13 -17.14
C ARG A 16 -9.60 23.12 -15.63
N GLY A 17 -10.76 23.24 -15.00
CA GLY A 17 -10.93 22.92 -13.60
C GLY A 17 -10.13 21.65 -13.35
N LEU A 18 -9.43 21.63 -12.22
CA LEU A 18 -8.92 20.42 -11.63
C LEU A 18 -10.11 19.46 -11.48
N ILE A 19 -10.44 18.73 -12.53
CA ILE A 19 -11.16 17.49 -12.41
C ILE A 19 -10.08 16.58 -11.84
N VAL A 20 -9.98 16.62 -10.51
CA VAL A 20 -9.53 15.45 -9.75
C VAL A 20 -10.52 14.39 -10.18
N ALA A 21 -10.19 13.65 -11.24
CA ALA A 21 -10.91 12.44 -11.57
C ALA A 21 -11.00 11.67 -10.25
N PRO A 22 -12.20 11.19 -9.85
CA PRO A 22 -12.30 10.38 -8.65
C PRO A 22 -11.26 9.28 -8.82
N VAL A 23 -10.23 9.29 -7.96
CA VAL A 23 -9.28 8.20 -7.91
C VAL A 23 -10.16 7.01 -7.61
N ALA A 24 -10.42 6.19 -8.63
CA ALA A 24 -11.14 4.94 -8.45
C ALA A 24 -10.44 4.26 -7.28
N THR A 25 -11.16 4.12 -6.17
CA THR A 25 -10.59 3.63 -4.92
C THR A 25 -10.20 2.20 -5.18
N ALA A 26 -8.94 1.99 -5.59
CA ALA A 26 -8.43 0.67 -5.88
C ALA A 26 -8.66 -0.18 -4.64
N VAL A 27 -9.32 -1.33 -4.82
CA VAL A 27 -9.62 -2.25 -3.72
C VAL A 27 -8.30 -2.55 -3.01
N PRO A 28 -8.17 -2.23 -1.72
CA PRO A 28 -6.90 -2.36 -1.03
C PRO A 28 -6.50 -3.83 -0.95
N LEU A 29 -5.20 -4.09 -1.06
CA LEU A 29 -4.64 -5.38 -0.66
C LEU A 29 -4.72 -5.51 0.84
N ARG A 30 -5.52 -6.44 1.34
CA ARG A 30 -5.56 -6.77 2.76
C ARG A 30 -4.55 -7.87 3.07
N ILE A 31 -3.74 -7.61 4.09
CA ILE A 31 -2.76 -8.54 4.64
C ILE A 31 -3.11 -8.71 6.11
N GLY A 32 -3.54 -9.90 6.49
CA GLY A 32 -3.78 -10.25 7.88
C GLY A 32 -2.47 -10.48 8.61
N VAL A 33 -2.34 -9.96 9.82
CA VAL A 33 -1.18 -10.17 10.68
C VAL A 33 -1.68 -10.63 12.04
N ALA A 34 -1.28 -11.82 12.50
CA ALA A 34 -1.68 -12.36 13.79
C ALA A 34 -0.45 -12.84 14.58
N MET A 35 -0.38 -12.48 15.85
CA MET A 35 0.64 -13.00 16.76
C MET A 35 0.36 -14.48 17.06
N ALA A 36 1.35 -15.34 16.88
CA ALA A 36 1.33 -16.67 17.46
C ALA A 36 1.69 -16.59 18.96
N GLY A 37 1.26 -17.57 19.76
CA GLY A 37 1.58 -17.63 21.20
C GLY A 37 3.08 -17.74 21.50
N ASP A 38 3.89 -18.08 20.49
CA ASP A 38 5.29 -18.45 20.60
C ASP A 38 6.22 -17.45 19.88
N ALA A 39 5.94 -16.15 20.01
CA ALA A 39 6.69 -15.02 19.40
C ALA A 39 6.77 -14.99 17.86
N SER A 40 6.31 -16.02 17.15
CA SER A 40 6.15 -16.01 15.70
C SER A 40 4.97 -15.13 15.27
N VAL A 41 5.01 -14.67 14.02
CA VAL A 41 3.91 -13.87 13.44
C VAL A 41 3.40 -14.53 12.19
N ARG A 42 2.09 -14.76 12.13
CA ARG A 42 1.40 -15.27 10.95
C ARG A 42 0.98 -14.11 10.09
N VAL A 43 1.44 -14.11 8.85
CA VAL A 43 1.08 -13.12 7.82
C VAL A 43 0.26 -13.84 6.77
N THR A 44 -0.98 -13.40 6.55
CA THR A 44 -1.90 -14.00 5.58
C THR A 44 -2.15 -13.04 4.44
N ILE A 45 -1.89 -13.48 3.21
CA ILE A 45 -2.19 -12.75 1.98
C ILE A 45 -3.16 -13.61 1.17
N ALA A 46 -4.38 -13.10 0.95
CA ALA A 46 -5.46 -13.87 0.34
C ALA A 46 -5.72 -15.20 1.08
N ALA A 47 -5.37 -16.35 0.48
CA ALA A 47 -5.53 -17.68 1.07
C ALA A 47 -4.21 -18.29 1.58
N GLU A 48 -3.07 -17.61 1.38
CA GLU A 48 -1.75 -18.09 1.76
C GLU A 48 -1.34 -17.51 3.10
N THR A 49 -0.72 -18.33 3.95
CA THR A 49 -0.23 -17.92 5.28
C THR A 49 1.24 -18.24 5.39
N PHE A 50 2.01 -17.27 5.88
CA PHE A 50 3.45 -17.29 6.08
C PHE A 50 3.75 -17.09 7.56
N VAL A 51 4.70 -17.83 8.11
CA VAL A 51 5.13 -17.71 9.51
C VAL A 51 6.46 -17.00 9.57
N LEU A 52 6.50 -15.80 10.13
CA LEU A 52 7.74 -15.05 10.35
C LEU A 52 8.38 -15.43 11.70
N PRO A 53 9.72 -15.54 11.76
CA PRO A 53 10.68 -15.18 10.70
C PRO A 53 10.96 -16.28 9.65
N ASP A 54 10.44 -17.49 9.84
CA ASP A 54 10.82 -18.68 9.06
C ASP A 54 10.52 -18.57 7.55
N ASP A 55 9.38 -18.00 7.18
CA ASP A 55 8.89 -17.87 5.80
C ASP A 55 9.17 -16.49 5.18
N GLN A 56 10.19 -15.76 5.66
CA GLN A 56 10.43 -14.39 5.21
C GLN A 56 10.71 -14.29 3.70
N ASP A 57 11.52 -15.20 3.15
CA ASP A 57 11.83 -15.24 1.72
C ASP A 57 10.61 -15.63 0.88
N ALA A 58 9.81 -16.60 1.36
CA ALA A 58 8.58 -17.01 0.69
C ALA A 58 7.56 -15.85 0.64
N LEU A 59 7.42 -15.12 1.75
CA LEU A 59 6.59 -13.92 1.82
C LEU A 59 7.08 -12.84 0.85
N ALA A 60 8.40 -12.62 0.74
CA ALA A 60 8.98 -11.66 -0.19
C ALA A 60 8.68 -12.02 -1.65
N VAL A 61 8.81 -13.31 -2.01
CA VAL A 61 8.47 -13.83 -3.35
C VAL A 61 6.99 -13.65 -3.64
N ALA A 62 6.11 -14.01 -2.70
CA ALA A 62 4.67 -13.84 -2.84
C ALA A 62 4.30 -12.36 -3.05
N LEU A 63 4.85 -11.45 -2.23
CA LEU A 63 4.65 -10.01 -2.38
C LEU A 63 5.15 -9.48 -3.73
N ALA A 64 6.28 -9.98 -4.22
CA ALA A 64 6.83 -9.60 -5.52
C ALA A 64 5.92 -10.04 -6.68
N ALA A 65 5.31 -11.22 -6.59
CA ALA A 65 4.42 -11.77 -7.63
C ALA A 65 3.08 -11.02 -7.78
N ILE A 66 2.65 -10.27 -6.76
CA ILE A 66 1.38 -9.54 -6.80
C ILE A 66 1.43 -8.39 -7.83
N PRO A 67 0.52 -8.29 -8.81
CA PRO A 67 0.48 -7.16 -9.74
C PRO A 67 -0.03 -5.88 -9.06
N ASP A 68 -0.09 -4.77 -9.80
CA ASP A 68 -0.71 -3.51 -9.34
C ASP A 68 -0.09 -2.89 -8.06
N LYS A 69 1.24 -2.68 -8.06
CA LYS A 69 1.98 -2.07 -6.92
C LYS A 69 1.52 -0.66 -6.52
N GLY A 70 0.71 0.00 -7.35
CA GLY A 70 0.10 1.29 -7.04
C GLY A 70 -1.10 1.20 -6.09
N ARG A 71 -1.66 0.00 -5.87
CA ARG A 71 -2.81 -0.19 -4.98
C ARG A 71 -2.40 0.00 -3.51
N PRO A 72 -3.27 0.58 -2.67
CA PRO A 72 -3.00 0.67 -1.24
C PRO A 72 -2.98 -0.72 -0.60
N VAL A 73 -2.06 -0.91 0.35
CA VAL A 73 -1.98 -2.09 1.21
C VAL A 73 -2.55 -1.71 2.58
N VAL A 74 -3.36 -2.59 3.14
CA VAL A 74 -3.90 -2.50 4.50
C VAL A 74 -3.38 -3.70 5.27
N LEU A 75 -2.62 -3.43 6.33
CA LEU A 75 -2.19 -4.43 7.31
C LEU A 75 -3.24 -4.50 8.41
N ASP A 76 -4.02 -5.57 8.42
CA ASP A 76 -5.02 -5.85 9.43
C ASP A 76 -4.37 -6.66 10.55
N VAL A 77 -4.00 -6.01 11.64
CA VAL A 77 -3.33 -6.63 12.79
C VAL A 77 -4.39 -7.12 13.77
N ALA A 78 -4.48 -8.44 13.91
CA ALA A 78 -5.42 -9.13 14.79
C ALA A 78 -4.75 -9.54 16.12
N GLY A 79 -5.48 -9.32 17.22
CA GLY A 79 -5.13 -9.78 18.56
C GLY A 79 -5.04 -8.66 19.58
N THR A 80 -5.17 -9.03 20.86
CA THR A 80 -5.06 -8.11 22.01
C THR A 80 -3.62 -7.72 22.34
N VAL A 81 -2.64 -8.38 21.72
CA VAL A 81 -1.21 -8.15 21.95
C VAL A 81 -0.67 -7.19 20.89
N ALA A 82 -0.04 -6.10 21.35
CA ALA A 82 0.58 -5.13 20.47
C ALA A 82 1.67 -5.80 19.61
N LEU A 83 1.59 -5.61 18.28
CA LEU A 83 2.59 -6.09 17.34
C LEU A 83 3.96 -5.44 17.67
N PRO A 84 5.02 -6.22 17.93
CA PRO A 84 6.33 -5.66 18.26
C PRO A 84 6.84 -4.76 17.13
N ARG A 85 7.38 -3.58 17.49
CA ARG A 85 7.82 -2.56 16.51
C ARG A 85 8.85 -3.09 15.50
N ARG A 86 9.74 -4.00 15.92
CA ARG A 86 10.72 -4.64 15.03
C ARG A 86 10.03 -5.50 13.96
N VAL A 87 9.01 -6.26 14.34
CA VAL A 87 8.26 -7.10 13.41
C VAL A 87 7.43 -6.25 12.46
N ALA A 88 6.71 -5.24 12.98
CA ALA A 88 5.99 -4.28 12.16
C ALA A 88 6.90 -3.59 11.12
N GLY A 89 8.09 -3.17 11.55
CA GLY A 89 9.11 -2.59 10.67
C GLY A 89 9.61 -3.56 9.60
N GLY A 90 9.84 -4.84 9.96
CA GLY A 90 10.24 -5.88 9.02
C GLY A 90 9.18 -6.17 7.96
N ILE A 91 7.93 -6.34 8.36
CA ILE A 91 6.80 -6.54 7.43
C ILE A 91 6.66 -5.32 6.50
N LEU A 92 6.71 -4.10 7.05
CA LEU A 92 6.64 -2.88 6.26
C LEU A 92 7.79 -2.80 5.25
N HIS A 93 9.00 -3.17 5.65
CA HIS A 93 10.17 -3.20 4.77
C HIS A 93 9.97 -4.18 3.61
N LEU A 94 9.49 -5.40 3.87
CA LEU A 94 9.22 -6.39 2.82
C LEU A 94 8.17 -5.89 1.80
N ILE A 95 7.09 -5.28 2.30
CA ILE A 95 6.03 -4.70 1.45
C ILE A 95 6.57 -3.57 0.57
N GLN A 96 7.38 -2.68 1.13
CA GLN A 96 8.00 -1.57 0.40
C GLN A 96 9.03 -2.06 -0.62
N SER A 97 9.85 -3.04 -0.26
CA SER A 97 10.83 -3.68 -1.15
C SER A 97 10.15 -4.40 -2.32
N ALA A 98 8.93 -4.91 -2.13
CA ALA A 98 8.09 -5.46 -3.20
C ALA A 98 7.45 -4.39 -4.11
N GLY A 99 7.65 -3.09 -3.82
CA GLY A 99 7.23 -1.95 -4.65
C GLY A 99 5.95 -1.25 -4.21
N PHE A 100 5.29 -1.70 -3.13
CA PHE A 100 4.09 -1.05 -2.61
C PHE A 100 4.44 0.24 -1.87
N ARG A 101 3.81 1.36 -2.24
CA ARG A 101 4.15 2.69 -1.69
C ARG A 101 3.21 3.18 -0.61
N LYS A 102 1.97 2.68 -0.59
CA LYS A 102 0.92 3.13 0.33
C LYS A 102 0.56 1.97 1.24
N VAL A 103 0.95 2.05 2.52
CA VAL A 103 0.66 1.02 3.52
C VAL A 103 -0.05 1.69 4.68
N ASN A 104 -1.26 1.23 4.96
CA ASN A 104 -2.03 1.61 6.14
C ASN A 104 -2.00 0.45 7.13
N VAL A 105 -1.84 0.76 8.42
CA VAL A 105 -1.91 -0.24 9.48
C VAL A 105 -3.21 -0.02 10.24
N VAL A 106 -4.03 -1.06 10.32
CA VAL A 106 -5.25 -1.08 11.11
C VAL A 106 -5.02 -2.07 12.24
N THR A 107 -4.96 -1.55 13.45
CA THR A 107 -4.92 -2.34 14.68
C THR A 107 -6.29 -2.30 15.31
N ASP A 108 -6.89 -3.45 15.59
CA ASP A 108 -8.04 -3.48 16.49
C ASP A 108 -7.51 -3.16 17.90
N PRO A 109 -7.92 -2.05 18.54
CA PRO A 109 -7.50 -1.78 19.90
C PRO A 109 -8.04 -2.89 20.79
N ALA A 110 -7.17 -3.49 21.60
CA ALA A 110 -7.60 -4.47 22.60
C ALA A 110 -8.77 -3.87 23.39
N ALA A 111 -9.93 -4.54 23.35
CA ALA A 111 -11.06 -4.17 24.21
C ALA A 111 -10.52 -4.14 25.65
N GLY A 112 -10.52 -2.94 26.24
CA GLY A 112 -10.00 -2.68 27.58
C GLY A 112 -10.77 -3.41 28.66
#